data_AF-A0A8X7UDF4-F1
#
_entry.id   AF-A0A8X7UDF4-F1
#
_cell.length_a   1.000
_cell.length_b   1.000
_cell.length_c   1.000
_cell.angle_alpha   90.00
_cell.angle_beta   90.00
_cell.angle_gamma   90.00
#
_symmetry.space_group_name_H-M   'P 1'
#
loop_
_entity.id
_entity.type
_entity.pdbx_description
1 polymer ?
#
loop_
_entity_poly.entity_id
_entity_poly.type
_entity_poly.pdbx_seq_one_letter_code
_entity_poly.pdbx_strand_id
1 'polypeptide(L)'
;MVWGLFPVDPLSGEDKYYIFSKGTYKIGRKGCDIIINKDKGVSRIHAELTFDATAARNKSPDASFVIRVKDCSKYGTFIKTDTGTKDKVHELPNKERILSDGDVITFGTGAATYRLSLVPLVFYFCTSSETFKVDRLVQDAVSSIGARIAPTLSDECTHVLVEPRMQVNEALLNAVLAQKTIILTNWVKLLAEKSIRSEFPGNSQYRPSVMVEEALVDVMEPNVREKCLQGFTFVLEPTDTYRFGSSFPSLLKLCGAETVAIAEISSMSQDSQYGEANRMVCVNPISSGDKFGRLKHLSLLSRVNEMDLIGAILSGNLPSTSLIPPSVVISSSCSTDETVVADSDVEEEETTSSVHMIDTVKAETPEKPAAAIVIEEESPVTIVEETMINLNEFKSKKGS
;
A
#
# COMPACT_ATOMS: atom_id res chain seq x y z
N MET A 1 9.67 14.78 15.13
CA MET A 1 10.32 14.41 13.89
C MET A 1 11.19 13.26 14.25
N VAL A 2 11.28 12.26 13.38
CA VAL A 2 12.09 11.08 13.66
C VAL A 2 13.54 11.42 13.36
N TRP A 3 14.44 11.07 14.26
CA TRP A 3 15.87 11.29 14.11
C TRP A 3 16.61 9.97 14.06
N GLY A 4 17.64 9.90 13.22
CA GLY A 4 18.50 8.76 13.07
C GLY A 4 19.90 9.06 13.60
N LEU A 5 20.52 8.07 14.24
CA LEU A 5 21.94 8.03 14.55
C LEU A 5 22.54 6.87 13.74
N PHE A 6 23.29 7.22 12.69
CA PHE A 6 23.79 6.26 11.70
C PHE A 6 25.32 6.15 11.81
N PRO A 7 25.89 4.94 11.97
CA PRO A 7 27.33 4.79 12.07
C PRO A 7 28.02 5.24 10.78
N VAL A 8 29.16 5.93 10.92
CA VAL A 8 30.02 6.37 9.81
C VAL A 8 31.16 5.38 9.71
N ASP A 9 31.34 4.77 8.54
CA ASP A 9 32.31 3.69 8.30
C ASP A 9 32.19 2.54 9.33
N PRO A 10 30.99 1.93 9.47
CA PRO A 10 30.70 0.99 10.54
C PRO A 10 31.66 -0.20 10.57
N LEU A 11 32.19 -0.49 11.75
CA LEU A 11 32.75 -1.81 12.01
C LEU A 11 31.63 -2.86 11.91
N SER A 12 31.97 -4.08 11.48
CA SER A 12 30.99 -5.17 11.29
C SER A 12 30.05 -5.30 12.50
N GLY A 13 28.75 -5.04 12.28
CA GLY A 13 27.65 -5.16 13.23
C GLY A 13 27.40 -3.97 14.15
N GLU A 14 27.86 -2.75 13.82
CA GLU A 14 27.38 -1.55 14.51
C GLU A 14 25.93 -1.24 14.11
N ASP A 15 25.08 -0.99 15.11
CA ASP A 15 23.67 -0.73 14.90
C ASP A 15 23.42 0.73 14.51
N LYS A 16 22.38 0.93 13.71
CA LYS A 16 21.72 2.24 13.52
C LYS A 16 20.76 2.45 14.68
N TYR A 17 20.36 3.69 14.94
CA TYR A 17 19.31 3.98 15.92
C TYR A 17 18.33 5.00 15.36
N TYR A 18 17.04 4.72 15.50
CA TYR A 18 15.94 5.60 15.15
C TYR A 18 15.23 6.04 16.43
N ILE A 19 15.05 7.34 16.58
CA ILE A 19 14.56 8.00 17.77
C ILE A 19 13.23 8.66 17.39
N PHE A 20 12.15 8.14 17.96
CA PHE A 20 10.79 8.52 17.63
C PHE A 20 10.27 9.58 18.59
N SER A 21 10.61 9.54 19.87
CA SER A 21 10.05 10.47 20.86
C SER A 21 11.06 11.47 21.41
N LYS A 22 10.54 12.60 21.93
CA LYS A 22 11.30 13.50 22.80
C LYS A 22 11.81 12.77 24.05
N GLY A 23 12.89 13.27 24.64
CA GLY A 23 13.48 12.70 25.85
C GLY A 23 15.01 12.71 25.85
N THR A 24 15.60 12.18 26.92
CA THR A 24 17.05 12.05 27.07
C THR A 24 17.44 10.59 26.94
N TYR A 25 18.32 10.29 25.99
CA TYR A 25 18.83 8.96 25.68
C TYR A 25 20.29 8.87 26.10
N LYS A 26 20.61 7.86 26.91
CA LYS A 26 21.99 7.59 27.33
C LYS A 26 22.70 6.81 26.25
N ILE A 27 23.94 7.22 25.99
CA ILE A 27 24.85 6.59 25.03
C ILE A 27 26.03 6.02 25.82
N GLY A 28 26.39 4.76 25.58
CA GLY A 28 27.56 4.19 26.21
C GLY A 28 27.75 2.71 25.96
N ARG A 29 28.77 2.14 26.59
CA ARG A 29 29.20 0.76 26.33
C ARG A 29 28.30 -0.30 26.95
N LYS A 30 27.51 0.03 27.99
CA LYS A 30 26.64 -0.91 28.72
C LYS A 30 25.53 -0.17 29.47
N GLY A 31 24.32 -0.73 29.46
CA GLY A 31 23.20 -0.22 30.28
C GLY A 31 22.70 1.16 29.85
N CYS A 32 22.75 1.43 28.54
CA CYS A 32 22.37 2.69 27.90
C CYS A 32 21.29 2.40 26.85
N ASP A 33 20.53 3.43 26.45
CA ASP A 33 19.51 3.32 25.40
C ASP A 33 20.17 3.06 24.03
N ILE A 34 21.33 3.69 23.80
CA ILE A 34 22.20 3.51 22.64
C ILE A 34 23.47 2.81 23.09
N ILE A 35 23.71 1.60 22.59
CA ILE A 35 24.80 0.73 23.05
C ILE A 35 25.93 0.68 22.02
N ILE A 36 27.05 1.32 22.34
CA ILE A 36 28.25 1.28 21.50
C ILE A 36 29.30 0.45 22.24
N ASN A 37 29.27 -0.88 22.05
CA ASN A 37 30.07 -1.82 22.85
C ASN A 37 31.39 -2.28 22.22
N LYS A 38 31.60 -1.97 20.94
CA LYS A 38 32.76 -2.43 20.16
C LYS A 38 34.00 -1.58 20.37
N ASP A 39 33.80 -0.32 20.72
CA ASP A 39 34.87 0.62 20.97
C ASP A 39 35.23 0.67 22.48
N LYS A 40 36.48 0.38 22.81
CA LYS A 40 36.98 0.42 24.20
C LYS A 40 37.20 1.83 24.72
N GLY A 41 37.31 2.83 23.84
CA GLY A 41 37.34 4.25 24.16
C GLY A 41 35.98 4.80 24.61
N VAL A 42 34.90 4.05 24.44
CA VAL A 42 33.56 4.46 24.90
C VAL A 42 33.37 4.11 26.38
N SER A 43 33.11 5.13 27.22
CA SER A 43 32.70 4.97 28.63
C SER A 43 31.42 4.13 28.80
N ARG A 44 31.20 3.60 30.01
CA ARG A 44 29.95 2.87 30.34
C ARG A 44 28.70 3.72 30.12
N ILE A 45 28.74 4.95 30.62
CA ILE A 45 27.85 6.05 30.25
C ILE A 45 28.77 7.13 29.67
N HIS A 46 28.61 7.43 28.39
CA HIS A 46 29.51 8.29 27.64
C HIS A 46 28.91 9.66 27.41
N ALA A 47 27.67 9.70 26.92
CA ALA A 47 26.98 10.93 26.62
C ALA A 47 25.49 10.79 26.89
N GLU A 48 24.82 11.93 27.01
CA GLU A 48 23.37 12.02 27.04
C GLU A 48 22.92 12.85 25.83
N LEU A 49 21.98 12.31 25.05
CA LEU A 49 21.42 12.96 23.87
C LEU A 49 19.97 13.33 24.17
N THR A 50 19.68 14.63 24.25
CA THR A 50 18.36 15.15 24.59
C THR A 50 17.67 15.71 23.37
N PHE A 51 16.44 15.27 23.13
CA PHE A 51 15.54 15.75 22.08
C PHE A 51 14.40 16.52 22.73
N ASP A 52 14.42 17.84 22.61
CA ASP A 52 13.36 18.70 23.13
C ASP A 52 12.55 19.33 22.01
N ALA A 53 11.24 19.42 22.21
CA ALA A 53 10.38 20.24 21.37
C ALA A 53 10.57 21.72 21.75
N THR A 54 10.86 22.56 20.77
CA THR A 54 10.72 24.00 21.00
C THR A 54 9.25 24.38 20.98
N ALA A 55 8.80 25.18 21.95
CA ALA A 55 7.56 25.91 21.77
C ALA A 55 7.78 26.90 20.62
N ALA A 56 7.16 26.65 19.47
CA ALA A 56 7.24 27.52 18.30
C ALA A 56 6.91 28.96 18.72
N ARG A 57 7.94 29.82 18.87
CA ARG A 57 7.74 31.23 19.21
C ARG A 57 7.31 32.07 18.01
N ASN A 58 7.32 31.51 16.79
CA ASN A 58 6.89 32.18 15.57
C ASN A 58 6.15 31.19 14.66
N LYS A 59 5.20 31.73 13.89
CA LYS A 59 4.08 31.13 13.15
C LYS A 59 4.43 30.10 12.04
N SER A 60 5.35 29.17 12.27
CA SER A 60 5.51 27.97 11.45
C SER A 60 4.92 26.76 12.19
N PRO A 61 4.04 25.94 11.59
CA PRO A 61 3.48 24.74 12.22
C PRO A 61 4.51 23.63 12.51
N ASP A 62 5.73 23.76 11.99
CA ASP A 62 6.79 22.78 12.19
C ASP A 62 7.41 22.96 13.58
N ALA A 63 7.04 22.07 14.51
CA ALA A 63 7.72 21.94 15.79
C ALA A 63 9.18 21.56 15.55
N SER A 64 10.09 22.54 15.62
CA SER A 64 11.52 22.27 15.49
C SER A 64 12.04 21.63 16.78
N PHE A 65 12.80 20.55 16.62
CA PHE A 65 13.50 19.89 17.72
C PHE A 65 14.79 20.65 18.00
N VAL A 66 15.08 20.88 19.28
CA VAL A 66 16.44 21.25 19.72
C VAL A 66 17.08 20.00 20.27
N ILE A 67 18.16 19.58 19.61
CA ILE A 67 18.91 18.39 19.97
C ILE A 67 20.17 18.85 20.69
N ARG A 68 20.45 18.26 21.85
CA ARG A 68 21.65 18.57 22.63
C ARG A 68 22.38 17.31 22.99
N VAL A 69 23.69 17.34 22.89
CA VAL A 69 24.56 16.29 23.44
C VAL A 69 25.34 16.82 24.63
N LYS A 70 25.36 16.04 25.70
CA LYS A 70 26.13 16.27 26.91
C LYS A 70 27.23 15.21 27.03
N ASP A 71 28.47 15.63 27.20
CA ASP A 71 29.57 14.72 27.49
C ASP A 71 29.63 14.36 28.98
N CYS A 72 29.61 13.06 29.26
CA CYS A 72 29.73 12.46 30.59
C CYS A 72 30.95 11.52 30.67
N SER A 73 31.85 11.59 29.68
CA SER A 73 32.81 10.54 29.40
C SER A 73 34.18 10.80 30.02
N LYS A 74 35.07 9.80 29.91
CA LYS A 74 36.47 9.92 30.34
C LYS A 74 37.34 10.56 29.24
N TYR A 75 37.07 10.22 27.98
CA TYR A 75 37.93 10.55 26.84
C TYR A 75 37.34 11.62 25.91
N GLY A 76 36.16 12.14 26.25
CA GLY A 76 35.49 13.21 25.53
C GLY A 76 34.61 12.73 24.37
N THR A 77 33.65 13.59 24.06
CA THR A 77 32.80 13.54 22.85
C THR A 77 33.25 14.65 21.90
N PHE A 78 33.31 14.34 20.61
CA PHE A 78 33.79 15.22 19.56
C PHE A 78 32.72 15.38 18.48
N ILE A 79 32.48 16.59 18.00
CA ILE A 79 31.53 16.87 16.92
C ILE A 79 32.28 17.45 15.73
N LYS A 80 32.01 16.91 14.55
CA LYS A 80 32.39 17.48 13.27
C LYS A 80 31.12 17.96 12.58
N THR A 81 31.03 19.26 12.33
CA THR A 81 29.92 19.85 11.57
C THR A 81 30.20 19.77 10.08
N ASP A 82 29.17 20.03 9.25
CA ASP A 82 29.31 20.09 7.80
C ASP A 82 30.27 21.20 7.32
N THR A 83 30.41 22.28 8.10
CA THR A 83 31.41 23.34 7.87
C THR A 83 32.84 22.92 8.18
N GLY A 84 33.06 21.70 8.65
CA GLY A 84 34.37 21.13 8.96
C GLY A 84 34.93 21.54 10.33
N THR A 85 34.20 22.36 11.11
CA THR A 85 34.60 22.67 12.49
C THR A 85 34.55 21.42 13.36
N LYS A 86 35.61 21.24 14.15
CA LYS A 86 35.74 20.15 15.11
C LYS A 86 35.65 20.70 16.52
N ASP A 87 34.59 20.33 17.21
CA ASP A 87 34.31 20.79 18.56
C ASP A 87 34.49 19.67 19.56
N LYS A 88 35.15 19.99 20.67
CA LYS A 88 35.37 19.08 21.79
C LYS A 88 34.35 19.39 22.87
N VAL A 89 33.27 18.61 22.90
CA VAL A 89 32.11 18.88 23.78
C VAL A 89 32.52 18.97 25.26
N HIS A 90 33.48 18.14 25.68
CA HIS A 90 33.99 18.10 27.04
C HIS A 90 34.79 19.35 27.47
N GLU A 91 35.21 20.20 26.54
CA GLU A 91 35.88 21.48 26.81
C GLU A 91 34.89 22.67 26.81
N LEU A 92 33.62 22.44 26.42
CA LEU A 92 32.59 23.48 26.36
C LEU A 92 31.94 23.73 27.74
N PRO A 93 31.32 24.91 27.95
CA PRO A 93 30.50 25.17 29.13
C PRO A 93 29.42 24.10 29.32
N ASN A 94 29.25 23.65 30.57
CA ASN A 94 28.36 22.54 30.95
C ASN A 94 28.63 21.19 30.26
N LYS A 95 29.71 21.11 29.48
CA LYS A 95 30.03 19.96 28.61
C LYS A 95 28.89 19.63 27.64
N GLU A 96 28.21 20.65 27.11
CA GLU A 96 27.03 20.49 26.27
C GLU A 96 27.15 21.24 24.95
N ARG A 97 26.48 20.71 23.92
CA ARG A 97 26.38 21.35 22.60
C ARG A 97 25.05 21.05 21.92
N ILE A 98 24.49 22.06 21.25
CA ILE A 98 23.37 21.91 20.32
C ILE A 98 23.86 21.26 19.03
N LEU A 99 23.12 20.27 18.55
CA LEU A 99 23.38 19.54 17.32
C LEU A 99 22.41 19.97 16.22
N SER A 100 22.88 19.86 14.98
CA SER A 100 22.09 20.08 13.76
C SER A 100 21.99 18.80 12.93
N ASP A 101 21.05 18.78 12.00
CA ASP A 101 20.99 17.73 10.98
C ASP A 101 22.32 17.66 10.21
N GLY A 102 22.83 16.45 10.00
CA GLY A 102 24.10 16.19 9.32
C GLY A 102 25.32 16.10 10.25
N ASP A 103 25.25 16.61 11.48
CA ASP A 103 26.39 16.62 12.41
C ASP A 103 26.92 15.19 12.68
N VAL A 104 28.26 15.07 12.70
CA VAL A 104 28.96 13.81 12.94
C VAL A 104 29.57 13.82 14.35
N ILE A 105 29.18 12.86 15.17
CA ILE A 105 29.54 12.75 16.58
C ILE A 105 30.48 11.56 16.76
N THR A 106 31.61 11.76 17.42
CA THR A 106 32.56 10.69 17.78
C THR A 106 32.65 10.56 19.30
N PHE A 107 32.50 9.33 19.78
CA PHE A 107 32.49 9.01 21.20
C PHE A 107 33.83 8.39 21.62
N GLY A 108 34.63 9.13 22.38
CA GLY A 108 35.96 8.72 22.81
C GLY A 108 37.00 8.90 21.72
N THR A 109 38.08 8.11 21.81
CA THR A 109 39.27 8.24 20.96
C THR A 109 39.35 7.20 19.83
N GLY A 110 38.35 6.32 19.73
CA GLY A 110 38.36 5.21 18.77
C GLY A 110 37.58 5.52 17.50
N ALA A 111 36.88 4.51 16.97
CA ALA A 111 36.13 4.53 15.71
C ALA A 111 34.62 4.69 15.89
N ALA A 112 34.13 4.85 17.12
CA ALA A 112 32.72 5.07 17.42
C ALA A 112 32.22 6.43 16.91
N THR A 113 31.94 6.51 15.62
CA THR A 113 31.52 7.73 14.93
C THR A 113 30.15 7.53 14.29
N TYR A 114 29.25 8.48 14.53
CA TYR A 114 27.87 8.43 14.06
C TYR A 114 27.43 9.78 13.49
N ARG A 115 26.62 9.74 12.44
CA ARG A 115 25.92 10.88 11.89
C ARG A 115 24.53 10.99 12.50
N LEU A 116 24.22 12.16 13.04
CA LEU A 116 22.85 12.53 13.36
C LEU A 116 22.14 12.99 12.08
N SER A 117 21.00 12.41 11.76
CA SER A 117 20.25 12.80 10.56
C SER A 117 18.75 12.84 10.81
N LEU A 118 18.09 13.84 10.23
CA LEU A 118 16.64 13.91 10.20
C LEU A 118 16.08 12.82 9.27
N VAL A 119 15.10 12.06 9.75
CA VAL A 119 14.33 11.11 8.95
C VAL A 119 12.95 11.71 8.73
N PRO A 120 12.68 12.33 7.56
CA PRO A 120 11.43 13.02 7.34
C PRO A 120 10.27 12.02 7.29
N LEU A 121 9.25 12.26 8.09
CA LEU A 121 7.96 11.59 8.01
C LEU A 121 6.88 12.65 7.87
N VAL A 122 6.43 12.81 6.63
CA VAL A 122 5.32 13.69 6.25
C VAL A 122 4.22 12.82 5.68
N PHE A 123 3.05 12.87 6.31
CA PHE A 123 1.90 12.04 6.01
C PHE A 123 0.79 12.86 5.37
N TYR A 124 0.14 12.29 4.37
CA TYR A 124 -1.16 12.77 3.89
C TYR A 124 -2.22 11.72 4.24
N PHE A 125 -3.32 12.14 4.86
CA PHE A 125 -4.44 11.24 5.12
C PHE A 125 -5.37 11.20 3.91
N CYS A 126 -5.44 10.06 3.26
CA CYS A 126 -6.39 9.81 2.19
C CYS A 126 -7.70 9.32 2.82
N THR A 127 -8.71 10.18 2.83
CA THR A 127 -10.01 9.90 3.42
C THR A 127 -11.00 9.39 2.37
N SER A 128 -11.94 8.54 2.77
CA SER A 128 -13.01 8.05 1.90
C SER A 128 -14.16 9.05 1.73
N SER A 129 -14.27 10.04 2.63
CA SER A 129 -15.29 11.07 2.67
C SER A 129 -14.74 12.34 3.29
N GLU A 130 -15.27 13.50 2.90
CA GLU A 130 -14.98 14.80 3.53
C GLU A 130 -15.44 14.86 4.99
N THR A 131 -16.40 14.04 5.38
CA THR A 131 -16.92 13.96 6.77
C THR A 131 -16.13 13.01 7.65
N PHE A 132 -15.20 12.25 7.08
CA PHE A 132 -14.39 11.29 7.82
C PHE A 132 -13.43 12.03 8.76
N LYS A 133 -13.44 11.63 10.03
CA LYS A 133 -12.49 12.12 11.03
C LYS A 133 -11.46 11.03 11.31
N VAL A 134 -10.21 11.36 11.07
CA VAL A 134 -9.08 10.49 11.45
C VAL A 134 -9.14 10.21 12.96
N ASP A 135 -8.89 8.95 13.33
CA ASP A 135 -8.81 8.51 14.72
C ASP A 135 -7.86 9.42 15.51
N ARG A 136 -8.35 9.97 16.63
CA ARG A 136 -7.56 10.82 17.51
C ARG A 136 -6.29 10.12 18.00
N LEU A 137 -6.35 8.82 18.25
CA LEU A 137 -5.17 8.04 18.66
C LEU A 137 -4.11 7.99 17.57
N VAL A 138 -4.50 7.96 16.29
CA VAL A 138 -3.57 8.05 15.17
C VAL A 138 -2.97 9.46 15.11
N GLN A 139 -3.77 10.52 15.25
CA GLN A 139 -3.26 11.89 15.29
C GLN A 139 -2.29 12.14 16.45
N ASP A 140 -2.60 11.61 17.63
CA ASP A 140 -1.74 11.67 18.81
C ASP A 140 -0.45 10.88 18.58
N ALA A 141 -0.52 9.72 17.91
CA ALA A 141 0.66 8.92 17.53
C ALA A 141 1.54 9.65 16.49
N VAL A 142 0.96 10.27 15.46
CA VAL A 142 1.71 11.10 14.49
C VAL A 142 2.43 12.23 15.22
N SER A 143 1.74 12.90 16.14
CA SER A 143 2.27 14.02 16.91
C SER A 143 3.36 13.58 17.89
N SER A 144 3.22 12.41 18.53
CA SER A 144 4.18 11.90 19.52
C SER A 144 5.51 11.49 18.91
N ILE A 145 5.49 10.97 17.67
CA ILE A 145 6.72 10.73 16.88
C ILE A 145 7.24 12.02 16.21
N GLY A 146 6.48 13.12 16.37
CA GLY A 146 6.63 14.41 15.74
C GLY A 146 6.74 14.34 14.21
N ALA A 147 6.06 13.38 13.59
CA ALA A 147 5.80 13.42 12.17
C ALA A 147 4.81 14.54 11.85
N ARG A 148 4.74 14.95 10.59
CA ARG A 148 3.84 16.02 10.14
C ARG A 148 2.70 15.46 9.33
N ILE A 149 1.53 16.08 9.45
CA ILE A 149 0.38 15.85 8.57
C ILE A 149 0.32 17.00 7.57
N ALA A 150 0.45 16.70 6.27
CA ALA A 150 0.24 17.66 5.21
C ALA A 150 -1.27 17.82 4.95
N PRO A 151 -1.74 19.06 4.71
CA PRO A 151 -3.16 19.32 4.43
C PRO A 151 -3.60 18.81 3.05
N THR A 152 -2.65 18.71 2.11
CA THR A 152 -2.87 18.28 0.73
C THR A 152 -1.76 17.33 0.31
N LEU A 153 -2.06 16.45 -0.64
CA LEU A 153 -1.04 15.60 -1.25
C LEU A 153 -0.04 16.47 -2.03
N SER A 154 1.24 16.23 -1.81
CA SER A 154 2.34 17.03 -2.37
C SER A 154 3.63 16.22 -2.45
N ASP A 155 4.65 16.76 -3.11
CA ASP A 155 5.94 16.08 -3.28
C ASP A 155 6.68 15.84 -1.96
N GLU A 156 6.48 16.70 -0.97
CA GLU A 156 7.03 16.53 0.39
C GLU A 156 6.41 15.36 1.17
N CYS A 157 5.22 14.90 0.77
CA CYS A 157 4.59 13.75 1.43
C CYS A 157 5.45 12.51 1.19
N THR A 158 5.80 11.84 2.28
CA THR A 158 6.59 10.60 2.26
C THR A 158 5.69 9.37 2.16
N HIS A 159 4.55 9.40 2.85
CA HIS A 159 3.57 8.31 2.85
C HIS A 159 2.15 8.86 2.80
N VAL A 160 1.25 8.07 2.23
CA VAL A 160 -0.19 8.30 2.25
C VAL A 160 -0.83 7.28 3.19
N LEU A 161 -1.51 7.79 4.20
CA LEU A 161 -2.16 7.00 5.23
C LEU A 161 -3.61 6.73 4.81
N VAL A 162 -4.00 5.45 4.82
CA VAL A 162 -5.34 4.99 4.45
C VAL A 162 -5.95 4.13 5.55
N GLU A 163 -7.28 4.15 5.63
CA GLU A 163 -8.00 3.24 6.51
C GLU A 163 -8.19 1.86 5.86
N PRO A 164 -8.35 0.79 6.66
CA PRO A 164 -8.65 -0.54 6.13
C PRO A 164 -9.91 -0.51 5.26
N ARG A 165 -9.87 -1.20 4.11
CA ARG A 165 -11.03 -1.39 3.22
C ARG A 165 -11.67 -0.09 2.73
N MET A 166 -10.92 1.00 2.64
CA MET A 166 -11.44 2.23 2.06
C MET A 166 -11.87 2.01 0.61
N GLN A 167 -12.93 2.69 0.18
CA GLN A 167 -13.35 2.69 -1.21
C GLN A 167 -12.35 3.49 -2.06
N VAL A 168 -12.00 2.97 -3.24
CA VAL A 168 -11.14 3.69 -4.17
C VAL A 168 -11.79 5.02 -4.58
N ASN A 169 -11.00 6.08 -4.50
CA ASN A 169 -11.39 7.43 -4.86
C ASN A 169 -10.24 8.17 -5.56
N GLU A 170 -10.52 9.39 -6.01
CA GLU A 170 -9.55 10.20 -6.74
C GLU A 170 -8.30 10.52 -5.91
N ALA A 171 -8.44 10.78 -4.61
CA ALA A 171 -7.30 11.06 -3.72
C ALA A 171 -6.32 9.88 -3.64
N LEU A 172 -6.84 8.65 -3.57
CA LEU A 172 -6.01 7.44 -3.57
C LEU A 172 -5.29 7.27 -4.91
N LEU A 173 -5.98 7.48 -6.03
CA LEU A 173 -5.36 7.37 -7.36
C LEU A 173 -4.34 8.48 -7.62
N ASN A 174 -4.57 9.68 -7.09
CA ASN A 174 -3.57 10.75 -7.13
C ASN A 174 -2.33 10.38 -6.29
N ALA A 175 -2.49 9.68 -5.17
CA ALA A 175 -1.36 9.13 -4.41
C ALA A 175 -0.59 8.07 -5.21
N VAL A 176 -1.29 7.25 -6.01
CA VAL A 176 -0.67 6.32 -6.97
C VAL A 176 0.13 7.08 -8.02
N LEU A 177 -0.46 8.10 -8.67
CA LEU A 177 0.20 8.93 -9.67
C LEU A 177 1.45 9.62 -9.13
N ALA A 178 1.38 10.13 -7.90
CA ALA A 178 2.50 10.74 -7.20
C ALA A 178 3.53 9.73 -6.68
N GLN A 179 3.37 8.43 -7.00
CA GLN A 179 4.25 7.33 -6.60
C GLN A 179 4.54 7.29 -5.10
N LYS A 180 3.55 7.69 -4.27
CA LYS A 180 3.70 7.67 -2.82
C LYS A 180 3.51 6.26 -2.28
N THR A 181 4.22 5.94 -1.20
CA THR A 181 3.96 4.72 -0.42
C THR A 181 2.61 4.87 0.27
N ILE A 182 1.69 3.94 -0.01
CA ILE A 182 0.35 3.93 0.56
C ILE A 182 0.33 2.86 1.65
N ILE A 183 -0.10 3.23 2.87
CA ILE A 183 0.04 2.38 4.05
C ILE A 183 -1.12 2.58 5.04
N LEU A 184 -1.44 1.54 5.81
CA LEU A 184 -2.49 1.60 6.83
C LEU A 184 -2.13 2.56 7.99
N THR A 185 -3.14 3.29 8.48
CA THR A 185 -3.00 4.26 9.59
C THR A 185 -2.41 3.65 10.86
N ASN A 186 -2.68 2.37 11.14
CA ASN A 186 -2.17 1.66 12.32
C ASN A 186 -0.64 1.48 12.33
N TRP A 187 0.05 1.63 11.19
CA TRP A 187 1.52 1.61 11.16
C TRP A 187 2.12 2.73 12.01
N VAL A 188 1.46 3.89 12.07
CA VAL A 188 1.93 5.01 12.90
C VAL A 188 1.89 4.66 14.39
N LYS A 189 0.89 3.89 14.82
CA LYS A 189 0.79 3.41 16.21
C LYS A 189 2.00 2.54 16.55
N LEU A 190 2.39 1.63 15.65
CA LEU A 190 3.62 0.85 15.79
C LEU A 190 4.84 1.77 15.92
N LEU A 191 4.98 2.80 15.09
CA LEU A 191 6.09 3.75 15.23
C LEU A 191 6.13 4.38 16.62
N ALA A 192 4.98 4.76 17.18
CA ALA A 192 4.86 5.42 18.47
C ALA A 192 5.07 4.50 19.70
N GLU A 193 4.99 3.17 19.56
CA GLU A 193 5.11 2.22 20.69
C GLU A 193 6.46 2.25 21.40
N LYS A 194 7.55 2.56 20.68
CA LYS A 194 8.91 2.59 21.24
C LYS A 194 9.58 3.91 20.92
N SER A 195 10.19 4.50 21.94
CA SER A 195 10.95 5.75 21.83
C SER A 195 12.18 5.62 20.94
N ILE A 196 12.83 4.45 20.95
CA ILE A 196 14.04 4.16 20.18
C ILE A 196 14.03 2.73 19.62
N ARG A 197 14.59 2.54 18.43
CA ARG A 197 14.77 1.23 17.77
C ARG A 197 16.08 1.17 17.01
N SER A 198 16.68 -0.02 16.88
CA SER A 198 17.86 -0.21 16.04
C SER A 198 17.53 -0.38 14.54
N GLU A 199 16.27 -0.72 14.25
CA GLU A 199 15.75 -0.89 12.90
C GLU A 199 14.49 -0.04 12.72
N PHE A 200 14.30 0.44 11.51
CA PHE A 200 13.09 1.15 11.16
C PHE A 200 11.96 0.14 10.97
N PRO A 201 10.79 0.29 11.62
CA PRO A 201 9.70 -0.66 11.48
C PRO A 201 9.29 -0.85 10.01
N GLY A 202 9.30 -2.10 9.56
CA GLY A 202 8.85 -2.44 8.20
C GLY A 202 7.40 -2.06 7.96
N ASN A 203 7.05 -1.83 6.70
CA ASN A 203 5.70 -1.45 6.27
C ASN A 203 4.88 -2.63 5.71
N SER A 204 5.50 -3.79 5.46
CA SER A 204 4.89 -4.90 4.70
C SER A 204 3.61 -5.44 5.32
N GLN A 205 3.54 -5.55 6.65
CA GLN A 205 2.35 -6.01 7.39
C GLN A 205 1.23 -4.96 7.44
N TYR A 206 1.53 -3.71 7.06
CA TYR A 206 0.60 -2.59 7.04
C TYR A 206 0.26 -2.18 5.61
N ARG A 207 0.52 -3.07 4.64
CA ARG A 207 0.03 -2.91 3.28
C ARG A 207 -1.49 -2.80 3.29
N PRO A 208 -2.09 -1.80 2.63
CA PRO A 208 -3.53 -1.67 2.62
C PRO A 208 -4.17 -2.58 1.58
N SER A 209 -5.37 -3.05 1.90
CA SER A 209 -6.32 -3.59 0.93
C SER A 209 -7.51 -2.64 0.85
N VAL A 210 -7.88 -2.23 -0.36
CA VAL A 210 -8.94 -1.25 -0.65
C VAL A 210 -10.07 -1.91 -1.43
N MET A 211 -11.26 -1.32 -1.34
CA MET A 211 -12.43 -1.81 -2.07
C MET A 211 -12.46 -1.18 -3.46
N VAL A 212 -12.35 -2.03 -4.48
CA VAL A 212 -12.57 -1.71 -5.89
C VAL A 212 -13.92 -2.29 -6.24
N GLU A 213 -14.95 -1.44 -6.27
CA GLU A 213 -16.35 -1.88 -6.29
C GLU A 213 -16.64 -2.83 -5.11
N GLU A 214 -16.92 -4.10 -5.38
CA GLU A 214 -17.18 -5.14 -4.38
C GLU A 214 -15.95 -6.01 -4.08
N ALA A 215 -14.86 -5.86 -4.83
CA ALA A 215 -13.65 -6.64 -4.68
C ALA A 215 -12.66 -5.98 -3.70
N LEU A 216 -12.02 -6.80 -2.86
CA LEU A 216 -10.93 -6.34 -1.99
C LEU A 216 -9.59 -6.54 -2.72
N VAL A 217 -8.85 -5.46 -2.92
CA VAL A 217 -7.60 -5.45 -3.70
C VAL A 217 -6.46 -4.89 -2.88
N ASP A 218 -5.34 -5.63 -2.82
CA ASP A 218 -4.12 -5.17 -2.17
C ASP A 218 -3.48 -4.03 -2.97
N VAL A 219 -3.02 -3.00 -2.26
CA VAL A 219 -2.27 -1.88 -2.85
C VAL A 219 -0.79 -2.18 -2.74
N MET A 220 -0.15 -2.47 -3.87
CA MET A 220 1.26 -2.80 -3.93
C MET A 220 2.15 -1.56 -3.96
N GLU A 221 3.42 -1.75 -3.61
CA GLU A 221 4.43 -0.70 -3.62
C GLU A 221 4.65 -0.11 -5.03
N PRO A 222 5.08 1.16 -5.15
CA PRO A 222 5.28 1.83 -6.45
C PRO A 222 6.11 1.02 -7.45
N ASN A 223 7.21 0.42 -7.01
CA ASN A 223 8.12 -0.37 -7.84
C ASN A 223 7.49 -1.65 -8.43
N VAL A 224 6.49 -2.23 -7.76
CA VAL A 224 5.77 -3.41 -8.27
C VAL A 224 4.79 -2.99 -9.39
N ARG A 225 4.24 -1.77 -9.30
CA ARG A 225 3.21 -1.27 -10.20
C ARG A 225 3.76 -0.63 -11.47
N GLU A 226 4.99 -0.11 -11.44
CA GLU A 226 5.62 0.67 -12.53
C GLU A 226 5.57 -0.03 -13.91
N LYS A 227 5.57 -1.36 -13.96
CA LYS A 227 5.63 -2.12 -15.21
C LYS A 227 4.57 -3.22 -15.30
N CYS A 228 3.56 -3.19 -14.44
CA CYS A 228 2.58 -4.28 -14.38
C CYS A 228 1.71 -4.39 -15.64
N LEU A 229 1.62 -3.32 -16.44
CA LEU A 229 0.89 -3.29 -17.70
C LEU A 229 1.82 -3.16 -18.91
N GLN A 230 3.12 -3.44 -18.74
CA GLN A 230 4.08 -3.37 -19.83
C GLN A 230 3.72 -4.33 -20.97
N GLY A 231 3.72 -3.81 -22.19
CA GLY A 231 3.41 -4.58 -23.41
C GLY A 231 1.92 -4.68 -23.73
N PHE A 232 1.06 -3.99 -22.97
CA PHE A 232 -0.33 -3.75 -23.34
C PHE A 232 -0.48 -2.37 -23.98
N THR A 233 -1.32 -2.30 -25.02
CA THR A 233 -1.77 -1.04 -25.61
C THR A 233 -3.28 -0.93 -25.40
N PHE A 234 -3.73 0.03 -24.60
CA PHE A 234 -5.15 0.20 -24.29
C PHE A 234 -5.81 1.20 -25.24
N VAL A 235 -6.91 0.79 -25.85
CA VAL A 235 -7.76 1.64 -26.68
C VAL A 235 -8.80 2.31 -25.80
N LEU A 236 -8.79 3.64 -25.76
CA LEU A 236 -9.60 4.44 -24.85
C LEU A 236 -10.69 5.25 -25.57
N GLU A 237 -11.86 5.35 -24.95
CA GLU A 237 -12.87 6.36 -25.25
C GLU A 237 -12.40 7.76 -24.76
N PRO A 238 -13.11 8.85 -25.10
CA PRO A 238 -12.85 10.17 -24.52
C PRO A 238 -12.80 10.15 -22.98
N THR A 239 -11.90 10.94 -22.38
CA THR A 239 -11.59 10.84 -20.95
C THR A 239 -12.79 11.08 -20.02
N ASP A 240 -13.75 11.88 -20.45
CA ASP A 240 -15.00 12.19 -19.72
C ASP A 240 -15.92 10.98 -19.56
N THR A 241 -15.68 9.88 -20.29
CA THR A 241 -16.42 8.62 -20.13
C THR A 241 -15.94 7.77 -18.95
N TYR A 242 -14.71 7.99 -18.47
CA TYR A 242 -14.13 7.23 -17.37
C TYR A 242 -14.45 7.87 -16.03
N ARG A 243 -14.67 7.04 -15.00
CA ARG A 243 -14.96 7.49 -13.63
C ARG A 243 -13.89 8.44 -13.08
N PHE A 244 -12.64 8.22 -13.46
CA PHE A 244 -11.49 9.01 -13.00
C PHE A 244 -10.92 9.96 -14.06
N GLY A 245 -11.69 10.25 -15.12
CA GLY A 245 -11.38 11.32 -16.06
C GLY A 245 -9.99 11.23 -16.69
N SER A 246 -9.30 12.37 -16.74
CA SER A 246 -7.94 12.50 -17.30
C SER A 246 -6.84 11.81 -16.49
N SER A 247 -7.11 11.47 -15.22
CA SER A 247 -6.17 10.71 -14.39
C SER A 247 -6.06 9.25 -14.86
N PHE A 248 -7.12 8.69 -15.45
CA PHE A 248 -7.14 7.28 -15.86
C PHE A 248 -6.09 6.90 -16.92
N PRO A 249 -5.98 7.59 -18.07
CA PRO A 249 -4.88 7.32 -19.02
C PRO A 249 -3.49 7.52 -18.41
N SER A 250 -3.35 8.51 -17.52
CA SER A 250 -2.07 8.80 -16.84
C SER A 250 -1.64 7.65 -15.93
N LEU A 251 -2.59 6.99 -15.25
CA LEU A 251 -2.34 5.80 -14.44
C LEU A 251 -1.86 4.62 -15.30
N LEU A 252 -2.50 4.39 -16.44
CA LEU A 252 -2.10 3.30 -17.35
C LEU A 252 -0.65 3.49 -17.83
N LYS A 253 -0.31 4.72 -18.24
CA LYS A 253 1.05 5.07 -18.67
C LYS A 253 2.08 4.91 -17.54
N LEU A 254 1.73 5.32 -16.31
CA LEU A 254 2.58 5.13 -15.14
C LEU A 254 2.93 3.66 -14.91
N CYS A 255 1.99 2.75 -15.21
CA CYS A 255 2.16 1.31 -15.07
C CYS A 255 2.79 0.62 -16.30
N GLY A 256 3.33 1.41 -17.24
CA GLY A 256 4.06 0.93 -18.41
C GLY A 256 3.20 0.56 -19.61
N ALA A 257 1.89 0.86 -19.60
CA ALA A 257 1.03 0.64 -20.76
C ALA A 257 1.16 1.77 -21.79
N GLU A 258 0.93 1.43 -23.04
CA GLU A 258 0.62 2.41 -24.08
C GLU A 258 -0.89 2.67 -24.11
N THR A 259 -1.30 3.84 -24.59
CA THR A 259 -2.70 4.22 -24.71
C THR A 259 -2.94 4.87 -26.07
N VAL A 260 -4.02 4.49 -26.75
CA VAL A 260 -4.43 5.05 -28.05
C VAL A 260 -5.89 5.48 -27.96
N ALA A 261 -6.23 6.64 -28.52
CA ALA A 261 -7.61 7.10 -28.55
C ALA A 261 -8.41 6.40 -29.66
N ILE A 262 -9.68 6.06 -29.39
CA ILE A 262 -10.56 5.41 -30.38
C ILE A 262 -10.71 6.22 -31.68
N ALA A 263 -10.65 7.55 -31.58
CA ALA A 263 -10.72 8.46 -32.74
C ALA A 263 -9.51 8.32 -33.67
N GLU A 264 -8.32 8.05 -33.11
CA GLU A 264 -7.08 7.87 -33.88
C GLU A 264 -7.14 6.57 -34.70
N ILE A 265 -7.64 5.49 -34.10
CA ILE A 265 -7.79 4.20 -34.79
C ILE A 265 -8.83 4.28 -35.91
N SER A 266 -9.92 5.02 -35.68
CA SER A 266 -10.98 5.21 -36.69
C SER A 266 -10.49 5.97 -37.94
N SER A 267 -9.35 6.67 -37.82
CA SER A 267 -8.73 7.44 -38.91
C SER A 267 -7.61 6.71 -39.65
N MET A 268 -7.16 5.56 -39.15
CA MET A 268 -6.10 4.75 -39.78
C MET A 268 -6.68 3.97 -40.98
N SER A 269 -6.19 4.25 -42.19
CA SER A 269 -6.51 3.48 -43.39
C SER A 269 -5.97 2.05 -43.30
N GLN A 270 -6.72 1.07 -43.82
CA GLN A 270 -6.54 -0.38 -43.62
C GLN A 270 -5.21 -1.02 -44.11
N ASP A 271 -4.22 -0.25 -44.55
CA ASP A 271 -3.08 -0.78 -45.31
C ASP A 271 -1.78 -0.95 -44.52
N SER A 272 -1.74 -0.75 -43.20
CA SER A 272 -0.52 -1.01 -42.45
C SER A 272 -0.76 -1.65 -41.09
N GLN A 273 -0.18 -2.84 -40.95
CA GLN A 273 0.15 -3.52 -39.69
C GLN A 273 -0.93 -4.39 -39.05
N TYR A 274 -1.33 -5.44 -39.77
CA TYR A 274 -1.99 -6.62 -39.21
C TYR A 274 -1.13 -7.39 -38.16
N GLY A 275 0.12 -6.95 -37.91
CA GLY A 275 1.05 -7.56 -36.94
C GLY A 275 1.07 -6.92 -35.55
N GLU A 276 0.72 -5.62 -35.41
CA GLU A 276 0.73 -4.89 -34.11
C GLU A 276 -0.60 -4.99 -33.34
N ALA A 277 -1.69 -5.33 -34.01
CA ALA A 277 -3.03 -5.44 -33.41
C ALA A 277 -3.16 -6.56 -32.35
N ASN A 278 -2.22 -7.50 -32.27
CA ASN A 278 -2.29 -8.68 -31.39
C ASN A 278 -2.14 -8.37 -29.89
N ARG A 279 -1.92 -7.11 -29.49
CA ARG A 279 -1.80 -6.71 -28.07
C ARG A 279 -2.66 -5.51 -27.68
N MET A 280 -3.57 -5.09 -28.57
CA MET A 280 -4.51 -4.02 -28.27
C MET A 280 -5.70 -4.55 -27.47
N VAL A 281 -6.09 -3.82 -26.42
CA VAL A 281 -7.23 -4.15 -25.56
C VAL A 281 -8.14 -2.94 -25.44
N CYS A 282 -9.43 -3.09 -25.74
CA CYS A 282 -10.42 -2.03 -25.59
C CYS A 282 -10.85 -1.89 -24.13
N VAL A 283 -10.91 -0.66 -23.61
CA VAL A 283 -11.33 -0.41 -22.22
C VAL A 283 -12.76 0.07 -22.18
N ASN A 284 -13.63 -0.72 -21.54
CA ASN A 284 -15.03 -0.37 -21.29
C ASN A 284 -15.14 0.60 -20.10
N PRO A 285 -15.59 1.84 -20.31
CA PRO A 285 -15.86 2.77 -19.22
C PRO A 285 -17.13 2.34 -18.45
N ILE A 286 -17.17 2.63 -17.14
CA ILE A 286 -18.38 2.37 -16.32
C ILE A 286 -19.62 3.09 -16.89
N SER A 287 -19.45 4.32 -17.32
CA SER A 287 -20.57 5.24 -17.56
C SER A 287 -21.35 4.96 -18.84
N SER A 288 -20.78 4.19 -19.78
CA SER A 288 -21.31 4.16 -21.15
C SER A 288 -21.46 2.79 -21.80
N GLY A 289 -21.14 1.69 -21.10
CA GLY A 289 -21.23 0.33 -21.67
C GLY A 289 -20.33 0.11 -22.89
N ASP A 290 -20.41 -1.07 -23.52
CA ASP A 290 -19.59 -1.43 -24.69
C ASP A 290 -20.09 -0.73 -25.97
N LYS A 291 -19.40 0.33 -26.41
CA LYS A 291 -19.61 0.95 -27.73
C LYS A 291 -18.67 0.42 -28.81
N PHE A 292 -17.65 -0.37 -28.44
CA PHE A 292 -16.63 -0.88 -29.34
C PHE A 292 -17.18 -1.91 -30.34
N GLY A 293 -18.28 -2.59 -30.00
CA GLY A 293 -18.96 -3.52 -30.90
C GLY A 293 -19.50 -2.89 -32.20
N ARG A 294 -19.58 -1.56 -32.30
CA ARG A 294 -20.04 -0.86 -33.52
C ARG A 294 -18.96 -0.72 -34.58
N LEU A 295 -17.69 -0.87 -34.23
CA LEU A 295 -16.57 -0.77 -35.15
C LEU A 295 -16.04 -2.17 -35.46
N LYS A 296 -16.22 -2.64 -36.70
CA LYS A 296 -15.86 -4.01 -37.15
C LYS A 296 -14.41 -4.40 -36.87
N HIS A 297 -13.49 -3.44 -36.81
CA HIS A 297 -12.09 -3.70 -36.49
C HIS A 297 -11.87 -3.91 -34.98
N LEU A 298 -12.60 -3.19 -34.13
CA LEU A 298 -12.47 -3.26 -32.67
C LEU A 298 -13.26 -4.43 -32.07
N SER A 299 -14.24 -4.97 -32.78
CA SER A 299 -15.00 -6.16 -32.34
C SER A 299 -14.14 -7.42 -32.21
N LEU A 300 -12.99 -7.46 -32.88
CA LEU A 300 -12.02 -8.57 -32.81
C LEU A 300 -11.02 -8.44 -31.67
N LEU A 301 -11.00 -7.31 -30.95
CA LEU A 301 -10.09 -7.09 -29.83
C LEU A 301 -10.70 -7.59 -28.51
N SER A 302 -9.83 -8.03 -27.61
CA SER A 302 -10.21 -8.29 -26.22
C SER A 302 -10.62 -6.99 -25.53
N ARG A 303 -11.46 -7.11 -24.51
CA ARG A 303 -11.94 -5.97 -23.72
C ARG A 303 -11.58 -6.14 -22.25
N VAL A 304 -11.57 -5.04 -21.51
CA VAL A 304 -11.41 -5.03 -20.05
C VAL A 304 -12.23 -3.89 -19.47
N ASN A 305 -12.80 -4.07 -18.27
CA ASN A 305 -13.54 -2.99 -17.62
C ASN A 305 -12.57 -2.02 -16.94
N GLU A 306 -12.97 -0.74 -16.86
CA GLU A 306 -12.22 0.31 -16.18
C GLU A 306 -11.79 -0.11 -14.76
N MET A 307 -12.73 -0.63 -13.96
CA MET A 307 -12.44 -0.96 -12.56
C MET A 307 -11.55 -2.20 -12.40
N ASP A 308 -11.62 -3.15 -13.34
CA ASP A 308 -10.68 -4.27 -13.37
C ASP A 308 -9.24 -3.77 -13.60
N LEU A 309 -9.06 -2.76 -14.47
CA LEU A 309 -7.77 -2.11 -14.67
C LEU A 309 -7.33 -1.30 -13.45
N ILE A 310 -8.25 -0.60 -12.77
CA ILE A 310 -7.92 0.07 -11.51
C ILE A 310 -7.44 -0.95 -10.47
N GLY A 311 -8.12 -2.09 -10.34
CA GLY A 311 -7.68 -3.19 -9.49
C GLY A 311 -6.30 -3.73 -9.89
N ALA A 312 -6.04 -3.87 -11.18
CA ALA A 312 -4.74 -4.31 -11.70
C ALA A 312 -3.61 -3.31 -11.43
N ILE A 313 -3.88 -2.02 -11.58
CA ILE A 313 -2.94 -0.92 -11.26
C ILE A 313 -2.59 -0.97 -9.77
N LEU A 314 -3.58 -1.14 -8.89
CA LEU A 314 -3.35 -1.17 -7.44
C LEU A 314 -2.60 -2.43 -7.01
N SER A 315 -3.00 -3.59 -7.52
CA SER A 315 -2.38 -4.89 -7.19
C SER A 315 -1.06 -5.16 -7.94
N GLY A 316 -0.70 -4.33 -8.92
CA GLY A 316 0.49 -4.53 -9.73
C GLY A 316 0.43 -5.76 -10.62
N ASN A 317 -0.77 -6.24 -10.97
CA ASN A 317 -0.95 -7.40 -11.83
C ASN A 317 -2.30 -7.36 -12.55
N LEU A 318 -2.34 -7.58 -13.86
CA LEU A 318 -3.57 -7.73 -14.63
C LEU A 318 -3.90 -9.22 -14.81
N PRO A 319 -4.90 -9.77 -14.09
CA PRO A 319 -5.28 -11.17 -14.24
C PRO A 319 -5.82 -11.44 -15.66
N SER A 320 -5.46 -12.57 -16.26
CA SER A 320 -6.00 -12.95 -17.58
C SER A 320 -7.53 -13.09 -17.58
N THR A 321 -8.13 -13.38 -16.43
CA THR A 321 -9.60 -13.48 -16.25
C THR A 321 -10.31 -12.14 -16.36
N SER A 322 -9.60 -11.02 -16.20
CA SER A 322 -10.14 -9.67 -16.41
C SER A 322 -10.30 -9.32 -17.90
N LEU A 323 -9.65 -10.07 -18.79
CA LEU A 323 -9.76 -9.87 -20.22
C LEU A 323 -10.97 -10.64 -20.77
N ILE A 324 -11.93 -9.89 -21.28
CA ILE A 324 -13.11 -10.40 -21.97
C ILE A 324 -12.70 -10.69 -23.42
N PRO A 325 -12.79 -11.94 -23.89
CA PRO A 325 -12.42 -12.29 -25.27
C PRO A 325 -13.38 -11.66 -26.29
N PRO A 326 -12.95 -11.49 -27.55
CA PRO A 326 -13.81 -10.96 -28.60
C PRO A 326 -15.00 -11.89 -28.88
N SER A 327 -16.16 -11.30 -29.20
CA SER A 327 -17.35 -12.04 -29.61
C SER A 327 -17.23 -12.48 -31.07
N VAL A 328 -16.88 -13.74 -31.30
CA VAL A 328 -16.85 -14.32 -32.66
C VAL A 328 -18.29 -14.55 -33.12
N VAL A 329 -18.73 -13.79 -34.13
CA VAL A 329 -20.01 -14.05 -34.80
C VAL A 329 -19.82 -15.28 -35.70
N ILE A 330 -20.26 -16.46 -35.24
CA ILE A 330 -20.32 -17.65 -36.08
C ILE A 330 -21.51 -17.46 -37.02
N SER A 331 -21.26 -17.00 -38.24
CA SER A 331 -22.27 -17.06 -39.30
C SER A 331 -22.48 -18.52 -39.69
N SER A 332 -23.52 -19.16 -39.16
CA SER A 332 -23.96 -20.46 -39.65
C SER A 332 -24.44 -20.30 -41.09
N SER A 333 -23.63 -20.73 -42.05
CA SER A 333 -24.04 -20.80 -43.46
C SER A 333 -24.91 -22.05 -43.63
N CYS A 334 -26.21 -21.94 -43.36
CA CYS A 334 -27.18 -22.96 -43.74
C CYS A 334 -27.38 -22.85 -45.26
N SER A 335 -26.64 -23.66 -46.01
CA SER A 335 -26.91 -23.91 -47.43
C SER A 335 -28.26 -24.62 -47.53
N THR A 336 -29.25 -23.98 -48.13
CA THR A 336 -30.49 -24.66 -48.55
C THR A 336 -30.17 -25.54 -49.74
N ASP A 337 -30.18 -26.85 -49.53
CA ASP A 337 -30.13 -27.85 -50.60
C ASP A 337 -31.48 -27.87 -51.32
N GLU A 338 -31.45 -27.68 -52.62
CA GLU A 338 -32.62 -27.59 -53.50
C GLU A 338 -33.08 -29.02 -53.83
N THR A 339 -34.09 -29.53 -53.14
CA THR A 339 -34.68 -30.84 -53.45
C THR A 339 -35.41 -30.82 -54.79
N VAL A 340 -34.81 -31.45 -55.80
CA VAL A 340 -35.47 -31.82 -57.06
C VAL A 340 -36.39 -33.01 -56.80
N VAL A 341 -37.69 -32.80 -56.97
CA VAL A 341 -38.72 -33.84 -56.87
C VAL A 341 -38.73 -34.63 -58.18
N ALA A 342 -38.46 -35.93 -58.11
CA ALA A 342 -38.67 -36.84 -59.23
C ALA A 342 -39.94 -37.66 -58.97
N ASP A 343 -40.90 -37.53 -59.88
CA ASP A 343 -42.15 -38.28 -59.92
C ASP A 343 -41.89 -39.79 -60.04
N SER A 344 -42.58 -40.59 -59.23
CA SER A 344 -42.88 -42.00 -59.52
C SER A 344 -44.10 -42.46 -58.71
N ASP A 345 -45.23 -42.54 -59.40
CA ASP A 345 -46.33 -43.52 -59.28
C ASP A 345 -45.78 -44.95 -59.03
N VAL A 346 -46.43 -45.96 -58.41
CA VAL A 346 -47.83 -46.27 -58.07
C VAL A 346 -47.85 -47.64 -57.34
N GLU A 347 -48.95 -47.96 -56.65
CA GLU A 347 -49.38 -49.21 -55.99
C GLU A 347 -48.55 -49.77 -54.81
N GLU A 348 -49.12 -50.44 -53.79
CA GLU A 348 -50.40 -50.52 -53.10
C GLU A 348 -50.21 -51.63 -52.03
N GLU A 349 -50.73 -51.39 -50.82
CA GLU A 349 -51.25 -52.34 -49.79
C GLU A 349 -50.41 -53.58 -49.37
N GLU A 350 -50.32 -54.03 -48.12
CA GLU A 350 -51.30 -54.15 -47.03
C GLU A 350 -50.44 -54.65 -45.81
N THR A 351 -50.50 -54.12 -44.58
CA THR A 351 -51.40 -54.61 -43.51
C THR A 351 -51.13 -53.86 -42.19
N THR A 352 -52.13 -53.09 -41.77
CA THR A 352 -52.76 -53.02 -40.43
C THR A 352 -51.96 -53.14 -39.10
N SER A 353 -52.11 -52.07 -38.29
CA SER A 353 -52.47 -52.03 -36.85
C SER A 353 -51.39 -52.45 -35.82
N SER A 354 -51.15 -51.81 -34.66
CA SER A 354 -51.75 -50.75 -33.84
C SER A 354 -50.66 -50.26 -32.85
N VAL A 355 -50.36 -48.96 -32.72
CA VAL A 355 -50.80 -47.99 -31.68
C VAL A 355 -50.36 -48.25 -30.21
N HIS A 356 -49.67 -47.22 -29.71
CA HIS A 356 -49.46 -46.72 -28.33
C HIS A 356 -48.64 -47.54 -27.33
N MET A 357 -47.51 -47.00 -26.85
CA MET A 357 -47.37 -45.99 -25.78
C MET A 357 -47.95 -46.46 -24.46
N ILE A 358 -47.10 -46.50 -23.43
CA ILE A 358 -47.15 -45.66 -22.22
C ILE A 358 -46.07 -46.23 -21.27
N ASP A 359 -45.09 -45.38 -21.01
CA ASP A 359 -44.65 -44.89 -19.70
C ASP A 359 -44.84 -45.74 -18.43
N THR A 360 -44.02 -45.38 -17.43
CA THR A 360 -44.28 -45.40 -15.98
C THR A 360 -43.26 -46.20 -15.14
N VAL A 361 -42.32 -45.44 -14.57
CA VAL A 361 -41.96 -45.37 -13.13
C VAL A 361 -41.55 -46.66 -12.41
N LYS A 362 -40.34 -46.65 -11.82
CA LYS A 362 -40.21 -46.76 -10.36
C LYS A 362 -38.82 -46.43 -9.84
N ALA A 363 -38.81 -45.54 -8.86
CA ALA A 363 -37.73 -45.33 -7.91
C ALA A 363 -37.77 -46.41 -6.82
N GLU A 364 -36.60 -46.83 -6.33
CA GLU A 364 -36.38 -47.40 -5.00
C GLU A 364 -34.89 -47.27 -4.64
N THR A 365 -34.59 -46.37 -3.70
CA THR A 365 -33.45 -46.41 -2.76
C THR A 365 -33.73 -47.50 -1.69
N PRO A 366 -32.85 -47.81 -0.70
CA PRO A 366 -31.45 -47.42 -0.45
C PRO A 366 -30.53 -48.59 -0.02
N GLU A 367 -29.20 -48.38 0.05
CA GLU A 367 -28.35 -49.11 1.01
C GLU A 367 -27.04 -48.34 1.32
N LYS A 368 -26.75 -48.18 2.61
CA LYS A 368 -25.46 -47.85 3.28
C LYS A 368 -24.92 -49.21 3.84
N PRO A 369 -23.69 -49.42 4.39
CA PRO A 369 -22.69 -48.44 4.89
C PRO A 369 -21.17 -48.83 4.83
N ALA A 370 -20.29 -47.88 5.17
CA ALA A 370 -19.03 -48.05 5.95
C ALA A 370 -18.40 -46.63 6.12
N ALA A 371 -18.32 -46.04 7.32
CA ALA A 371 -17.23 -46.16 8.32
C ALA A 371 -15.84 -45.79 7.76
N ALA A 372 -14.96 -45.01 8.38
CA ALA A 372 -14.93 -44.08 9.50
C ALA A 372 -13.46 -43.59 9.53
N ILE A 373 -13.16 -42.28 9.57
CA ILE A 373 -11.89 -41.78 10.15
C ILE A 373 -12.19 -40.46 10.85
N VAL A 374 -11.89 -40.45 12.15
CA VAL A 374 -11.88 -39.34 13.10
C VAL A 374 -10.49 -38.69 13.06
N ILE A 375 -10.41 -37.37 12.91
CA ILE A 375 -9.35 -36.54 13.49
C ILE A 375 -9.99 -35.27 14.04
N GLU A 376 -9.50 -34.89 15.22
CA GLU A 376 -10.04 -34.02 16.26
C GLU A 376 -10.16 -32.54 15.85
N GLU A 377 -11.29 -31.91 16.23
CA GLU A 377 -11.42 -30.45 16.30
C GLU A 377 -11.16 -29.98 17.74
N GLU A 378 -10.11 -29.19 17.95
CA GLU A 378 -9.95 -28.39 19.16
C GLU A 378 -10.78 -27.10 19.05
N SER A 379 -11.63 -26.89 20.06
CA SER A 379 -12.49 -25.73 20.22
C SER A 379 -11.76 -24.56 20.94
N PRO A 380 -12.34 -23.35 20.94
CA PRO A 380 -11.61 -22.09 21.12
C PRO A 380 -11.25 -21.76 22.58
N VAL A 381 -10.13 -21.07 22.73
CA VAL A 381 -9.60 -20.56 23.99
C VAL A 381 -10.55 -19.54 24.62
N THR A 382 -10.92 -19.86 25.86
CA THR A 382 -11.65 -19.08 26.84
C THR A 382 -10.86 -17.85 27.31
N ILE A 383 -11.58 -16.73 27.38
CA ILE A 383 -11.17 -15.49 28.04
C ILE A 383 -11.07 -15.75 29.54
N VAL A 384 -9.91 -15.49 30.13
CA VAL A 384 -9.73 -15.44 31.58
C VAL A 384 -9.97 -13.99 32.03
N GLU A 385 -11.16 -13.76 32.59
CA GLU A 385 -11.38 -12.67 33.55
C GLU A 385 -10.74 -13.06 34.88
N GLU A 386 -9.88 -12.20 35.42
CA GLU A 386 -9.59 -12.17 36.84
C GLU A 386 -9.85 -10.78 37.42
N THR A 387 -10.31 -10.81 38.66
CA THR A 387 -11.31 -9.92 39.22
C THR A 387 -10.70 -8.97 40.27
N MET A 388 -11.48 -7.93 40.61
CA MET A 388 -11.52 -7.20 41.88
C MET A 388 -10.52 -6.04 42.11
N ILE A 389 -11.05 -4.81 41.96
CA ILE A 389 -10.89 -3.78 42.99
C ILE A 389 -12.28 -3.28 43.40
N ASN A 390 -12.55 -3.44 44.69
CA ASN A 390 -13.73 -2.99 45.43
C ASN A 390 -14.04 -1.51 45.19
N LEU A 391 -15.30 -1.22 44.88
CA LEU A 391 -15.88 0.11 45.02
C LEU A 391 -17.02 0.02 46.04
N ASN A 392 -16.73 0.40 47.29
CA ASN A 392 -17.73 0.95 48.20
C ASN A 392 -17.06 1.69 49.37
N GLU A 393 -17.68 2.79 49.74
CA GLU A 393 -17.47 3.62 50.94
C GLU A 393 -16.27 4.58 50.95
N PHE A 394 -16.50 5.85 50.60
CA PHE A 394 -16.78 6.87 51.62
C PHE A 394 -17.28 8.17 50.95
N LYS A 395 -18.58 8.45 51.12
CA LYS A 395 -19.11 9.81 51.03
C LYS A 395 -18.77 10.57 52.31
N SER A 396 -18.46 11.85 52.13
CA SER A 396 -18.73 12.97 53.04
C SER A 396 -17.69 13.31 54.12
N LYS A 397 -17.02 14.46 53.93
CA LYS A 397 -17.12 15.67 54.77
C LYS A 397 -16.23 16.78 54.15
N LYS A 398 -16.83 17.86 53.64
CA LYS A 398 -17.07 19.16 54.31
C LYS A 398 -15.79 19.96 54.62
N GLY A 399 -15.68 21.11 53.96
CA GLY A 399 -15.31 22.39 54.58
C GLY A 399 -13.83 22.75 54.63
N SER A 400 -13.39 23.61 53.72
CA SER A 400 -13.15 25.04 53.95
C SER A 400 -12.69 25.69 52.66
#